data_AF-A0A1T0CGY2-F1
#
_entry.id   AF-A0A1T0CGY2-F1
#
_cell.length_a   1.000
_cell.length_b   1.000
_cell.length_c   1.000
_cell.angle_alpha   90.00
_cell.angle_beta   90.00
_cell.angle_gamma   90.00
#
_symmetry.space_group_name_H-M   'P 1'
#
loop_
_entity.id
_entity.type
_entity.pdbx_description
1 polymer ?
#
loop_
_entity_poly.entity_id
_entity_poly.type
_entity_poly.pdbx_seq_one_letter_code
_entity_poly.pdbx_strand_id
1 'polypeptide(L)'
;MNTNAQLRDVALHHKTSKPMPFMPLTFTIMLQKTPVNPYKTNGFTLVELMVVIVILTVFAGMLTMSVSSGDVRKNMAYQEHLVDSMHYLRLLSQERVQPMGIRFDVDKTGKPTAKVMVLQNPYAHHQTGHQTDTKPKNAMELSGMSINTNALTQQASLNPTWVVDDSINLPIPPNGLIIDIQSNQDAQNQNAQSRTGQDNLLNDPVNHQINKKIRTEMASFNPWLASAQTPQIVWFGTGESAAVIITMRYHDRPVGETIQLLPNGEVVYGAMQ
;
A
#
# COMPACT_ATOMS: atom_id res chain seq x y z
N MET A 1 -4.26 58.19 23.37
CA MET A 1 -3.53 58.49 24.63
C MET A 1 -2.63 57.32 24.95
N ASN A 2 -1.42 57.66 25.36
CA ASN A 2 -0.22 56.85 25.55
C ASN A 2 -0.06 56.46 27.02
N THR A 3 0.38 55.23 27.32
CA THR A 3 1.31 54.88 28.44
C THR A 3 1.63 53.37 28.37
N ASN A 4 2.82 52.94 27.92
CA ASN A 4 4.13 52.84 28.61
C ASN A 4 4.23 51.85 29.78
N ALA A 5 5.19 50.92 29.64
CA ALA A 5 6.11 50.32 30.64
C ALA A 5 6.23 48.79 30.42
N GLN A 6 7.40 48.14 30.43
CA GLN A 6 8.79 48.57 30.41
C GLN A 6 9.60 47.28 30.11
N LEU A 7 10.35 47.28 29.01
CA LEU A 7 11.34 46.25 28.68
C LEU A 7 12.55 46.42 29.60
N ARG A 8 13.03 45.33 30.21
CA ARG A 8 14.28 45.34 30.98
C ARG A 8 15.46 45.01 30.06
N ASP A 9 16.31 46.00 29.90
CA ASP A 9 17.71 45.87 29.44
C ASP A 9 18.54 45.07 30.45
N VAL A 10 19.36 44.15 29.94
CA VAL A 10 20.64 43.77 30.57
C VAL A 10 21.69 43.72 29.47
N ALA A 11 22.59 44.71 29.52
CA ALA A 11 23.69 44.94 28.62
C ALA A 11 24.84 43.94 28.80
N LEU A 12 25.45 43.48 27.71
CA LEU A 12 26.82 42.94 27.73
C LEU A 12 27.62 43.36 26.47
N HIS A 13 28.39 44.43 26.68
CA HIS A 13 29.76 44.67 26.24
C HIS A 13 30.25 44.13 24.87
N HIS A 14 30.34 45.07 23.91
CA HIS A 14 31.23 44.98 22.77
C HIS A 14 32.70 45.10 23.24
N LYS A 15 33.57 44.19 22.77
CA LYS A 15 35.02 44.32 22.89
C LYS A 15 35.62 44.33 21.49
N THR A 16 36.22 45.46 21.14
CA THR A 16 36.94 45.71 19.89
C THR A 16 38.20 44.85 19.80
N SER A 17 38.42 44.21 18.66
CA SER A 17 39.70 43.56 18.34
C SER A 17 40.62 44.53 17.62
N LYS A 18 41.79 44.78 18.21
CA LYS A 18 42.89 45.56 17.63
C LYS A 18 43.90 44.58 17.01
N PRO A 19 44.34 44.75 15.75
CA PRO A 19 45.34 43.85 15.16
C PRO A 19 46.76 44.26 15.57
N MET A 20 47.60 43.28 15.87
CA MET A 20 49.05 43.45 16.12
C MET A 20 49.86 42.47 15.25
N PRO A 21 51.14 42.80 14.97
CA PRO A 21 51.87 42.30 13.81
C PRO A 21 52.48 40.91 14.01
N PHE A 22 52.58 40.15 12.91
CA PHE A 22 53.22 38.84 12.85
C PHE A 22 54.75 38.96 12.90
N MET A 23 55.39 38.22 13.81
CA MET A 23 56.80 37.83 13.74
C MET A 23 56.90 36.35 13.34
N PRO A 24 57.83 35.94 12.45
CA PRO A 24 58.04 34.55 12.12
C PRO A 24 58.93 33.87 13.16
N LEU A 25 58.46 32.73 13.69
CA LEU A 25 59.23 31.85 14.58
C LEU A 25 59.93 30.79 13.70
N THR A 26 61.25 30.92 13.53
CA THR A 26 62.06 29.92 12.80
C THR A 26 62.14 28.64 13.63
N PHE A 27 61.52 27.56 13.15
CA PHE A 27 61.59 26.24 13.77
C PHE A 27 62.73 25.43 13.13
N THR A 28 63.85 25.29 13.84
CA THR A 28 64.92 24.37 13.46
C THR A 28 64.50 22.93 13.79
N ILE A 29 64.29 22.11 12.76
CA ILE A 29 64.00 20.69 12.92
C ILE A 29 65.31 19.95 13.27
N MET A 30 65.45 19.51 14.51
CA MET A 30 66.45 18.50 14.91
C MET A 30 66.01 17.13 14.41
N LEU A 31 66.74 16.57 13.44
CA LEU A 31 66.49 15.25 12.88
C LEU A 31 67.04 14.16 13.82
N GLN A 32 66.26 13.76 14.82
CA GLN A 32 66.59 12.62 15.66
C GLN A 32 66.21 11.32 14.95
N LYS A 33 67.22 10.65 14.37
CA LYS A 33 67.08 9.34 13.72
C LYS A 33 66.75 8.28 14.77
N THR A 34 65.48 7.92 14.90
CA THR A 34 65.07 6.72 15.64
C THR A 34 65.47 5.47 14.85
N PRO A 35 66.06 4.44 15.48
CA PRO A 35 66.25 3.16 14.83
C PRO A 35 64.88 2.50 14.64
N VAL A 36 64.47 2.36 13.38
CA VAL A 36 63.30 1.59 13.00
C VAL A 36 63.59 0.13 13.31
N ASN A 37 62.89 -0.45 14.28
CA ASN A 37 62.93 -1.89 14.53
C ASN A 37 62.54 -2.60 13.23
N PRO A 38 63.36 -3.53 12.71
CA PRO A 38 62.96 -4.32 11.56
C PRO A 38 61.80 -5.20 11.99
N TYR A 39 60.60 -4.91 11.48
CA TYR A 39 59.49 -5.86 11.55
C TYR A 39 59.97 -7.17 10.94
N LYS A 40 60.05 -8.20 11.77
CA LYS A 40 60.32 -9.57 11.35
C LYS A 40 59.25 -9.96 10.33
N THR A 41 59.59 -9.89 9.06
CA THR A 41 58.75 -10.30 7.95
C THR A 41 58.77 -11.82 7.94
N ASN A 42 57.85 -12.43 8.66
CA ASN A 42 57.60 -13.86 8.55
C ASN A 42 56.96 -14.09 7.17
N GLY A 43 57.67 -14.78 6.27
CA GLY A 43 57.10 -15.17 4.98
C GLY A 43 55.96 -16.18 5.19
N PHE A 44 54.88 -16.01 4.44
CA PHE A 44 53.79 -16.99 4.42
C PHE A 44 54.27 -18.28 3.77
N THR A 45 54.01 -19.40 4.43
CA THR A 45 54.29 -20.71 3.82
C THR A 45 53.19 -21.05 2.80
N LEU A 46 53.54 -21.74 1.72
CA LEU A 46 52.57 -22.14 0.69
C LEU A 46 51.44 -23.01 1.31
N VAL A 47 51.77 -23.83 2.31
CA VAL A 47 50.80 -24.68 3.01
C VAL A 47 49.80 -23.88 3.86
N GLU A 48 50.23 -22.81 4.54
CA GLU A 48 49.33 -21.94 5.29
C GLU A 48 48.30 -21.29 4.36
N LEU A 49 48.75 -20.85 3.19
CA LEU A 49 47.88 -20.27 2.18
C LEU A 49 46.90 -21.30 1.61
N MET A 50 47.35 -22.53 1.33
CA MET A 50 46.49 -23.64 0.90
C MET A 50 45.37 -23.92 1.90
N VAL A 51 45.71 -23.97 3.19
CA VAL A 51 44.73 -24.23 4.25
C VAL A 51 43.71 -23.09 4.34
N VAL A 52 44.16 -21.83 4.31
CA VAL A 52 43.27 -20.66 4.37
C VAL A 52 42.26 -20.65 3.22
N ILE A 53 42.69 -20.89 1.98
CA ILE A 53 41.76 -20.88 0.84
C ILE A 53 40.77 -22.05 0.90
N VAL A 54 41.18 -23.23 1.41
CA VAL A 54 40.28 -24.38 1.57
C VAL A 54 39.22 -24.08 2.62
N ILE A 55 39.61 -23.52 3.77
CA ILE A 55 38.64 -23.18 4.82
C ILE A 55 37.69 -22.09 4.32
N LEU A 56 38.21 -21.04 3.67
CA LEU A 56 37.39 -19.95 3.11
C LEU A 56 36.42 -20.43 2.03
N THR A 57 36.82 -21.38 1.16
CA THR A 57 35.92 -21.95 0.14
C THR A 57 34.83 -22.81 0.75
N VAL A 58 35.12 -23.60 1.78
CA VAL A 58 34.09 -24.37 2.51
C VAL A 58 33.13 -23.43 3.25
N PHE A 59 33.64 -22.42 3.96
CA PHE A 59 32.80 -21.44 4.64
C PHE A 59 31.95 -20.64 3.64
N ALA A 60 32.52 -20.20 2.52
CA ALA A 60 31.76 -19.53 1.47
C ALA A 60 30.67 -20.45 0.88
N GLY A 61 30.97 -21.74 0.69
CA GLY A 61 30.00 -22.73 0.22
C GLY A 61 28.85 -22.95 1.21
N MET A 62 29.15 -23.10 2.50
CA MET A 62 28.15 -23.29 3.55
C MET A 62 27.28 -22.04 3.75
N LEU A 63 27.89 -20.84 3.71
CA LEU A 63 27.16 -19.57 3.79
C LEU A 63 26.23 -19.38 2.59
N THR A 64 26.58 -19.86 1.40
CA THR A 64 25.73 -19.67 0.21
C THR A 64 24.50 -20.58 0.22
N MET A 65 24.62 -21.82 0.70
CA MET A 65 23.56 -22.83 0.60
C MET A 65 22.49 -22.75 1.71
N SER A 66 22.83 -22.18 2.88
CA SER A 66 21.97 -22.25 4.08
C SER A 66 20.96 -21.11 4.24
N VAL A 67 21.19 -19.92 3.66
CA VAL A 67 20.36 -18.71 3.94
C VAL A 67 19.18 -18.47 2.99
N SER A 68 19.03 -19.20 1.88
CA SER A 68 18.12 -18.76 0.81
C SER A 68 16.74 -19.43 0.78
N SER A 69 16.44 -20.41 1.63
CA SER A 69 15.35 -21.35 1.33
C SER A 69 14.14 -21.28 2.27
N GLY A 70 14.30 -20.71 3.46
CA GLY A 70 13.22 -20.63 4.45
C GLY A 70 12.12 -19.65 4.06
N ASP A 71 12.50 -18.42 3.73
CA ASP A 71 11.53 -17.34 3.52
C ASP A 71 10.87 -17.42 2.14
N VAL A 72 11.59 -17.86 1.10
CA VAL A 72 11.01 -18.11 -0.22
C VAL A 72 9.86 -19.13 -0.15
N ARG A 73 10.05 -20.25 0.57
CA ARG A 73 9.00 -21.25 0.75
C ARG A 73 7.79 -20.72 1.51
N LYS A 74 8.00 -19.94 2.56
CA LYS A 74 6.90 -19.33 3.33
C LYS A 74 6.12 -18.34 2.48
N ASN A 75 6.82 -17.55 1.67
CA ASN A 75 6.19 -16.55 0.80
C ASN A 75 5.40 -17.23 -0.32
N MET A 76 5.92 -18.32 -0.89
CA MET A 76 5.19 -19.13 -1.89
C MET A 76 3.97 -19.82 -1.27
N ALA A 77 4.12 -20.41 -0.08
CA ALA A 77 3.00 -21.00 0.64
C ALA A 77 1.92 -19.96 0.97
N TYR A 78 2.32 -18.74 1.39
CA TYR A 78 1.39 -17.65 1.61
C TYR A 78 0.60 -17.31 0.33
N GLN A 79 1.28 -17.26 -0.82
CA GLN A 79 0.63 -17.00 -2.10
C GLN A 79 -0.41 -18.08 -2.45
N GLU A 80 -0.09 -19.35 -2.28
CA GLU A 80 -1.02 -20.48 -2.49
C GLU A 80 -2.24 -20.35 -1.57
N HIS A 81 -2.02 -20.17 -0.27
CA HIS A 81 -3.10 -20.00 0.70
C HIS A 81 -3.94 -18.75 0.43
N LEU A 82 -3.35 -17.67 -0.10
CA LEU A 82 -4.10 -16.48 -0.47
C LEU A 82 -5.01 -16.76 -1.66
N VAL A 83 -4.51 -17.41 -2.71
CA VAL A 83 -5.30 -17.78 -3.89
C VAL A 83 -6.45 -18.71 -3.50
N ASP A 84 -6.20 -19.72 -2.66
CA ASP A 84 -7.24 -20.59 -2.12
C ASP A 84 -8.32 -19.79 -1.38
N SER A 85 -7.90 -18.83 -0.55
CA SER A 85 -8.82 -17.95 0.18
C SER A 85 -9.65 -17.07 -0.76
N MET A 86 -9.05 -16.58 -1.85
CA MET A 86 -9.77 -15.81 -2.87
C MET A 86 -10.82 -16.65 -3.60
N HIS A 87 -10.49 -17.90 -3.94
CA HIS A 87 -11.47 -18.82 -4.52
C HIS A 87 -12.62 -19.09 -3.56
N TYR A 88 -12.32 -19.34 -2.29
CA TYR A 88 -13.33 -19.53 -1.26
C TYR A 88 -14.22 -18.29 -1.12
N LEU A 89 -13.63 -17.10 -1.04
CA LEU A 89 -14.38 -15.84 -0.92
C LEU A 89 -15.26 -15.55 -2.13
N ARG A 90 -14.81 -15.88 -3.35
CA ARG A 90 -15.65 -15.78 -4.55
C ARG A 90 -16.90 -16.65 -4.42
N LEU A 91 -16.72 -17.92 -4.04
CA LEU A 91 -17.83 -18.86 -3.88
C LEU A 91 -18.77 -18.40 -2.76
N LEU A 92 -18.22 -17.93 -1.64
CA LEU A 92 -19.00 -17.42 -0.52
C LEU A 92 -19.78 -16.15 -0.89
N SER A 93 -19.17 -15.26 -1.67
CA SER A 93 -19.83 -14.07 -2.21
C SER A 93 -21.00 -14.45 -3.12
N GLN A 94 -20.81 -15.45 -3.99
CA GLN A 94 -21.88 -16.01 -4.84
C GLN A 94 -23.01 -16.63 -4.02
N GLU A 95 -22.67 -17.45 -3.02
CA GLU A 95 -23.64 -18.16 -2.19
C GLU A 95 -24.51 -17.19 -1.39
N ARG A 96 -23.90 -16.16 -0.80
CA ARG A 96 -24.62 -15.17 0.00
C ARG A 96 -25.27 -14.07 -0.85
N VAL A 97 -25.00 -14.04 -2.16
CA VAL A 97 -25.41 -12.97 -3.08
C VAL A 97 -25.04 -11.60 -2.50
N GLN A 98 -23.84 -11.52 -1.93
CA GLN A 98 -23.38 -10.38 -1.16
C GLN A 98 -22.00 -9.92 -1.66
N PRO A 99 -21.82 -8.61 -1.91
CA PRO A 99 -20.51 -8.10 -2.25
C PRO A 99 -19.53 -8.28 -1.09
N MET A 100 -18.38 -8.88 -1.41
CA MET A 100 -17.29 -9.14 -0.48
C MET A 100 -15.98 -8.64 -1.07
N GLY A 101 -14.99 -8.38 -0.24
CA GLY A 101 -13.69 -7.98 -0.71
C GLY A 101 -12.59 -8.22 0.30
N ILE A 102 -11.35 -8.07 -0.17
CA ILE A 102 -10.15 -8.15 0.67
C ILE A 102 -9.51 -6.78 0.70
N ARG A 103 -9.19 -6.30 1.91
CA ARG A 103 -8.38 -5.11 2.12
C ARG A 103 -7.07 -5.48 2.78
N PHE A 104 -5.98 -4.98 2.24
CA PHE A 104 -4.66 -5.09 2.86
C PHE A 104 -4.35 -3.77 3.57
N ASP A 105 -4.30 -3.83 4.89
CA ASP A 105 -3.91 -2.72 5.76
C ASP A 105 -2.46 -2.93 6.21
N VAL A 106 -1.66 -1.88 6.21
CA VAL A 106 -0.31 -1.92 6.81
C VAL A 106 -0.39 -1.37 8.22
N ASP A 107 0.02 -2.16 9.21
CA ASP A 107 0.01 -1.72 10.60
C ASP A 107 1.13 -0.69 10.88
N LYS A 108 1.12 -0.09 12.08
CA LYS A 108 2.14 0.90 12.50
C LYS A 108 3.56 0.32 12.53
N THR A 109 3.70 -1.01 12.54
CA THR A 109 4.97 -1.72 12.54
C THR A 109 5.42 -2.12 11.13
N GLY A 110 4.66 -1.74 10.10
CA GLY A 110 4.94 -2.05 8.71
C GLY A 110 4.53 -3.46 8.30
N LYS A 111 3.78 -4.19 9.13
CA LYS A 111 3.30 -5.53 8.78
C LYS A 111 1.99 -5.43 7.99
N PRO A 112 1.89 -6.07 6.82
CA PRO A 112 0.63 -6.15 6.12
C PRO A 112 -0.34 -7.06 6.89
N THR A 113 -1.61 -6.70 6.91
CA THR A 113 -2.70 -7.47 7.48
C THR A 113 -3.84 -7.48 6.48
N ALA A 114 -4.31 -8.66 6.12
CA ALA A 114 -5.41 -8.82 5.19
C ALA A 114 -6.71 -8.99 5.99
N LYS A 115 -7.76 -8.25 5.62
CA LYS A 115 -9.09 -8.33 6.25
C LYS A 115 -10.16 -8.54 5.19
N VAL A 116 -11.13 -9.38 5.52
CA VAL A 116 -12.33 -9.55 4.71
C VAL A 116 -13.29 -8.42 5.04
N MET A 117 -13.85 -7.83 3.99
CA MET A 117 -14.77 -6.73 4.04
C MET A 117 -16.05 -7.19 3.36
N VAL A 118 -17.19 -6.92 4.00
CA VAL A 118 -18.51 -7.27 3.49
C VAL A 118 -19.32 -5.98 3.34
N LEU A 119 -20.03 -5.85 2.23
CA LEU A 119 -20.89 -4.70 2.02
C LEU A 119 -22.21 -4.90 2.76
N GLN A 120 -22.46 -4.06 3.76
CA GLN A 120 -23.75 -4.00 4.45
C GLN A 120 -24.72 -3.10 3.70
N ASN A 121 -25.98 -3.50 3.66
CA ASN A 121 -27.07 -2.84 2.94
C ASN A 121 -26.76 -2.47 1.47
N PRO A 122 -26.30 -3.41 0.63
CA PRO A 122 -25.96 -3.14 -0.77
C PRO A 122 -27.13 -2.58 -1.60
N TYR A 123 -28.37 -2.93 -1.22
CA TYR A 123 -29.59 -2.58 -1.94
C TYR A 123 -30.32 -1.34 -1.39
N ALA A 124 -29.69 -0.59 -0.50
CA ALA A 124 -30.29 0.60 0.12
C ALA A 124 -30.87 1.61 -0.88
N HIS A 125 -30.22 1.77 -2.03
CA HIS A 125 -30.67 2.68 -3.09
C HIS A 125 -31.97 2.22 -3.76
N HIS A 126 -32.27 0.91 -3.72
CA HIS A 126 -33.54 0.35 -4.17
C HIS A 126 -34.60 0.37 -3.07
N GLN A 127 -34.18 0.55 -1.81
CA GLN A 127 -35.06 0.83 -0.69
C GLN A 127 -35.39 2.33 -0.67
N THR A 128 -35.91 2.85 -1.77
CA THR A 128 -36.64 4.12 -1.71
C THR A 128 -37.89 3.87 -0.89
N GLY A 129 -37.82 4.18 0.40
CA GLY A 129 -39.01 4.62 1.12
C GLY A 129 -39.67 5.70 0.28
N HIS A 130 -41.00 5.62 0.17
CA HIS A 130 -41.83 6.57 -0.55
C HIS A 130 -41.22 7.98 -0.48
N GLN A 131 -40.70 8.46 -1.60
CA GLN A 131 -40.59 9.90 -1.80
C GLN A 131 -41.97 10.44 -1.45
N THR A 132 -42.04 11.42 -0.58
CA THR A 132 -43.26 12.07 -0.12
C THR A 132 -43.93 12.80 -1.28
N ASP A 133 -44.41 12.05 -2.27
CA ASP A 133 -45.52 12.45 -3.09
C ASP A 133 -46.73 12.42 -2.16
N THR A 134 -47.30 13.58 -1.91
CA THR A 134 -48.44 13.76 -0.99
C THR A 134 -49.73 13.10 -1.49
N LYS A 135 -49.67 12.45 -2.65
CA LYS A 135 -50.77 11.67 -3.22
C LYS A 135 -50.36 10.20 -3.33
N PRO A 136 -51.03 9.29 -2.61
CA PRO A 136 -50.82 7.86 -2.79
C PRO A 136 -51.16 7.47 -4.24
N LYS A 137 -50.25 6.79 -4.92
CA LYS A 137 -50.44 6.34 -6.32
C LYS A 137 -51.13 4.99 -6.40
N ASN A 138 -51.25 4.30 -5.28
CA ASN A 138 -51.85 2.97 -5.17
C ASN A 138 -52.35 2.72 -3.75
N ALA A 139 -53.36 1.86 -3.61
CA ALA A 139 -54.01 1.55 -2.33
C ALA A 139 -53.06 0.95 -1.28
N MET A 140 -51.89 0.43 -1.70
CA MET A 140 -50.86 -0.10 -0.81
C MET A 140 -50.07 1.00 -0.08
N GLU A 141 -49.94 2.20 -0.66
CA GLU A 141 -49.27 3.35 -0.03
C GLU A 141 -50.12 4.01 1.05
N LEU A 142 -51.45 3.87 0.95
CA LEU A 142 -52.40 4.38 1.96
C LEU A 142 -52.26 3.66 3.31
N SER A 143 -51.85 2.38 3.29
CA SER A 143 -51.67 1.58 4.51
C SER A 143 -50.33 1.84 5.22
N GLY A 144 -49.36 2.47 4.57
CA GLY A 144 -48.07 2.86 5.16
C GLY A 144 -48.12 4.18 5.94
N MET A 145 -49.20 4.96 5.80
CA MET A 145 -49.40 6.23 6.49
C MET A 145 -50.01 6.04 7.89
N SER A 146 -49.41 5.14 8.69
CA SER A 146 -49.65 5.10 10.14
C SER A 146 -48.50 5.84 10.83
N ILE A 147 -48.85 6.99 11.40
CA ILE A 147 -47.97 7.94 12.09
C ILE A 147 -47.10 7.21 13.11
N ASN A 148 -45.79 7.18 12.89
CA ASN A 148 -44.81 6.66 13.85
C ASN A 148 -44.00 7.83 14.41
N THR A 149 -44.48 8.44 15.49
CA THR A 149 -43.89 9.62 16.15
C THR A 149 -42.60 9.34 16.93
N ASN A 150 -42.03 8.13 16.83
CA ASN A 150 -40.85 7.72 17.61
C ASN A 150 -39.57 7.46 16.78
N ALA A 151 -39.53 7.80 15.50
CA ALA A 151 -38.42 7.48 14.60
C ALA A 151 -37.26 8.51 14.59
N LEU A 152 -36.87 9.08 15.75
CA LEU A 152 -35.78 10.06 15.83
C LEU A 152 -34.47 9.56 16.47
N THR A 153 -34.33 8.27 16.78
CA THR A 153 -33.09 7.77 17.44
C THR A 153 -32.44 6.52 16.84
N GLN A 154 -32.81 6.10 15.63
CA GLN A 154 -32.11 4.99 14.95
C GLN A 154 -32.15 5.18 13.41
N GLN A 155 -31.56 6.26 12.90
CA GLN A 155 -30.94 6.18 11.57
C GLN A 155 -29.66 5.34 11.71
N ALA A 156 -29.80 4.01 11.80
CA ALA A 156 -28.74 3.15 11.31
C ALA A 156 -28.49 3.58 9.86
N SER A 157 -27.23 3.85 9.50
CA SER A 157 -26.87 4.31 8.16
C SER A 157 -27.48 3.36 7.13
N LEU A 158 -28.55 3.82 6.47
CA LEU A 158 -29.15 3.09 5.35
C LEU A 158 -28.14 3.01 4.21
N ASN A 159 -27.10 3.85 4.18
CA ASN A 159 -26.16 3.88 3.08
C ASN A 159 -25.25 2.62 3.08
N PRO A 160 -25.01 2.05 1.88
CA PRO A 160 -24.15 0.88 1.72
C PRO A 160 -22.76 1.19 2.28
N THR A 161 -22.30 0.35 3.22
CA THR A 161 -21.06 0.60 3.95
C THR A 161 -20.28 -0.70 4.09
N TRP A 162 -18.97 -0.63 3.84
CA TRP A 162 -18.06 -1.74 4.04
C TRP A 162 -17.80 -1.97 5.54
N VAL A 163 -18.00 -3.20 5.99
CA VAL A 163 -17.73 -3.62 7.37
C VAL A 163 -16.81 -4.83 7.37
N VAL A 164 -15.89 -4.88 8.34
CA VAL A 164 -14.98 -6.02 8.50
C VAL A 164 -15.78 -7.25 8.93
N ASP A 165 -15.52 -8.38 8.28
CA ASP A 165 -16.07 -9.69 8.66
C ASP A 165 -14.93 -10.56 9.24
N ASP A 166 -14.90 -10.65 10.57
CA ASP A 166 -13.89 -11.44 11.30
C ASP A 166 -14.21 -12.95 11.31
N SER A 167 -15.34 -13.38 10.71
CA SER A 167 -15.69 -14.81 10.65
C SER A 167 -14.82 -15.61 9.67
N ILE A 168 -14.11 -14.92 8.77
CA ILE A 168 -13.30 -15.52 7.73
C ILE A 168 -11.83 -15.16 7.98
N ASN A 169 -11.01 -16.18 8.22
CA ASN A 169 -9.58 -16.01 8.45
C ASN A 169 -8.82 -16.00 7.12
N LEU A 170 -8.10 -14.92 6.86
CA LEU A 170 -7.13 -14.83 5.78
C LEU A 170 -5.74 -15.27 6.25
N PRO A 171 -4.87 -15.78 5.36
CA PRO A 171 -3.51 -16.11 5.72
C PRO A 171 -2.77 -14.86 6.21
N ILE A 172 -1.92 -15.04 7.21
CA ILE A 172 -1.09 -13.96 7.76
C ILE A 172 0.16 -13.84 6.88
N PRO A 173 0.43 -12.66 6.27
CA PRO A 173 1.59 -12.49 5.42
C PRO A 173 2.89 -12.59 6.26
N PRO A 174 3.92 -13.28 5.74
CA PRO A 174 5.25 -13.25 6.34
C PRO A 174 5.81 -11.83 6.43
N ASN A 175 6.65 -11.58 7.44
CA ASN A 175 7.31 -10.28 7.61
C ASN A 175 8.15 -9.95 6.36
N GLY A 176 8.09 -8.71 5.86
CA GLY A 176 8.87 -8.26 4.71
C GLY A 176 8.30 -8.65 3.34
N LEU A 177 7.16 -9.34 3.30
CA LEU A 177 6.39 -9.52 2.08
C LEU A 177 5.66 -8.21 1.74
N ILE A 178 5.87 -7.70 0.53
CA ILE A 178 5.18 -6.56 -0.05
C ILE A 178 4.17 -7.13 -1.05
N ILE A 179 2.93 -6.64 -0.97
CA ILE A 179 1.83 -7.03 -1.86
C ILE A 179 1.40 -5.77 -2.60
N ASP A 180 1.64 -5.74 -3.90
CA ASP A 180 1.25 -4.67 -4.78
C ASP A 180 0.01 -5.10 -5.56
N ILE A 181 -1.04 -4.27 -5.52
CA ILE A 181 -2.32 -4.54 -6.18
C ILE A 181 -2.61 -3.39 -7.13
N GLN A 182 -2.78 -3.71 -8.41
CA GLN A 182 -3.06 -2.75 -9.47
C GLN A 182 -4.43 -3.04 -10.06
N SER A 183 -5.30 -2.03 -10.13
CA SER A 183 -6.53 -2.13 -10.91
C SER A 183 -6.19 -2.18 -12.40
N ASN A 184 -6.83 -3.07 -13.16
CA ASN A 184 -6.64 -3.14 -14.61
C ASN A 184 -7.00 -1.79 -15.30
N GLN A 185 -7.92 -1.03 -14.72
CA GLN A 185 -8.29 0.31 -15.23
C GLN A 185 -7.15 1.33 -15.09
N ASP A 186 -6.33 1.24 -14.04
CA ASP A 186 -5.18 2.12 -13.85
C ASP A 186 -4.02 1.72 -14.78
N ALA A 187 -3.84 0.42 -15.03
CA ALA A 187 -2.87 -0.11 -15.99
C ALA A 187 -3.19 0.30 -17.45
N GLN A 188 -4.47 0.41 -17.81
CA GLN A 188 -4.88 0.94 -19.12
C GLN A 188 -4.69 2.47 -19.22
N ASN A 189 -4.88 3.21 -18.13
CA ASN A 189 -4.68 4.67 -18.12
C ASN A 189 -3.20 5.07 -18.20
N GLN A 190 -2.26 4.32 -17.59
CA GLN A 190 -0.82 4.58 -17.74
C GLN A 190 -0.32 4.31 -19.17
N ASN A 191 -0.89 3.32 -19.85
CA ASN A 191 -0.63 3.08 -21.28
C ASN A 191 -1.25 4.16 -22.20
N ALA A 192 -2.35 4.80 -21.78
CA ALA A 192 -2.95 5.92 -22.50
C ALA A 192 -2.17 7.24 -22.33
N GLN A 193 -1.54 7.48 -21.17
CA GLN A 193 -0.69 8.65 -20.94
C GLN A 193 0.72 8.51 -21.56
N SER A 194 1.17 7.29 -21.82
CA SER A 194 2.45 7.01 -22.49
C SER A 194 2.38 7.13 -24.02
N ARG A 195 1.19 7.34 -24.58
CA ARG A 195 0.93 7.50 -26.03
C ARG A 195 0.63 8.94 -26.47
N THR A 196 0.91 9.94 -25.63
CA THR A 196 0.91 11.36 -26.05
C THR A 196 2.34 11.81 -26.35
N GLY A 197 2.84 11.32 -27.47
CA GLY A 197 4.15 11.68 -28.00
C GLY A 197 4.16 11.67 -29.52
N GLN A 198 3.06 12.04 -30.18
CA GLN A 198 3.08 12.48 -31.59
C GLN A 198 1.73 13.08 -32.00
N ASP A 199 1.81 14.35 -32.38
CA ASP A 199 0.90 15.14 -33.20
C ASP A 199 -0.54 15.40 -32.73
N ASN A 200 -0.69 16.55 -32.05
CA ASN A 200 -1.54 17.66 -32.48
C ASN A 200 -2.71 17.29 -33.41
N LEU A 201 -3.80 16.76 -32.86
CA LEU A 201 -5.15 17.18 -33.24
C LEU A 201 -6.08 16.94 -32.04
N LEU A 202 -6.64 18.05 -31.55
CA LEU A 202 -7.89 18.13 -30.78
C LEU A 202 -7.82 18.08 -29.25
N ASN A 203 -7.33 19.20 -28.69
CA ASN A 203 -7.79 19.81 -27.44
C ASN A 203 -9.30 20.14 -27.51
N ASP A 204 -10.19 19.15 -27.61
CA ASP A 204 -11.63 19.38 -27.53
C ASP A 204 -12.07 19.41 -26.04
N PRO A 205 -12.53 20.57 -25.52
CA PRO A 205 -13.03 20.65 -24.15
C PRO A 205 -14.26 19.75 -23.92
N VAL A 206 -14.95 19.37 -25.00
CA VAL A 206 -16.14 18.52 -24.99
C VAL A 206 -15.80 17.08 -24.59
N ASN A 207 -14.75 16.48 -25.15
CA ASN A 207 -14.36 15.10 -24.80
C ASN A 207 -13.79 14.99 -23.39
N HIS A 208 -13.08 16.02 -22.92
CA HIS A 208 -12.62 16.07 -21.53
C HIS A 208 -13.79 16.19 -20.54
N GLN A 209 -14.82 16.97 -20.89
CA GLN A 209 -16.05 17.09 -20.09
C GLN A 209 -16.87 15.80 -20.11
N ILE A 210 -17.01 15.12 -21.25
CA ILE A 210 -17.78 13.87 -21.36
C ILE A 210 -17.14 12.77 -20.50
N ASN A 211 -15.83 12.56 -20.61
CA ASN A 211 -15.13 11.52 -19.84
C ASN A 211 -15.14 11.83 -18.33
N LYS A 212 -15.02 13.12 -17.96
CA LYS A 212 -15.15 13.56 -16.56
C LYS A 212 -16.58 13.37 -16.05
N LYS A 213 -17.59 13.70 -16.86
CA LYS A 213 -19.00 13.55 -16.52
C LYS A 213 -19.38 12.08 -16.31
N ILE A 214 -18.95 11.17 -17.19
CA ILE A 214 -19.17 9.73 -17.04
C ILE A 214 -18.54 9.20 -15.75
N ARG A 215 -17.30 9.62 -15.43
CA ARG A 215 -16.63 9.24 -14.17
C ARG A 215 -17.36 9.77 -12.94
N THR A 216 -17.83 11.03 -12.98
CA THR A 216 -18.59 11.65 -11.89
C THR A 216 -19.98 11.03 -11.73
N GLU A 217 -20.65 10.67 -12.83
CA GLU A 217 -21.93 9.96 -12.82
C GLU A 217 -21.77 8.54 -12.25
N MET A 218 -20.77 7.75 -12.68
CA MET A 218 -20.52 6.41 -12.12
C MET A 218 -20.19 6.42 -10.62
N ALA A 219 -19.39 7.40 -10.16
CA ALA A 219 -19.12 7.60 -8.74
C ALA A 219 -20.37 8.03 -7.95
N SER A 220 -21.32 8.70 -8.59
CA SER A 220 -22.61 9.06 -7.98
C SER A 220 -23.57 7.88 -7.85
N PHE A 221 -23.47 6.88 -8.74
CA PHE A 221 -24.29 5.67 -8.66
C PHE A 221 -23.86 4.73 -7.53
N ASN A 222 -22.55 4.63 -7.25
CA ASN A 222 -22.02 3.76 -6.21
C ASN A 222 -20.94 4.47 -5.37
N PRO A 223 -21.31 5.41 -4.48
CA PRO A 223 -20.34 6.17 -3.67
C PRO A 223 -19.50 5.27 -2.74
N TRP A 224 -20.02 4.10 -2.39
CA TRP A 224 -19.35 3.11 -1.54
C TRP A 224 -18.15 2.43 -2.21
N LEU A 225 -18.07 2.42 -3.55
CA LEU A 225 -16.88 1.96 -4.32
C LEU A 225 -15.78 3.02 -4.38
N ALA A 226 -16.10 4.29 -4.11
CA ALA A 226 -15.15 5.39 -4.09
C ALA A 226 -14.72 5.77 -2.66
N SER A 227 -15.18 5.03 -1.66
CA SER A 227 -14.90 5.33 -0.26
C SER A 227 -13.47 4.94 0.12
N ALA A 228 -12.90 5.60 1.13
CA ALA A 228 -11.60 5.21 1.68
C ALA A 228 -11.60 3.82 2.35
N GLN A 229 -12.79 3.25 2.60
CA GLN A 229 -12.95 1.91 3.15
C GLN A 229 -13.11 0.83 2.08
N THR A 230 -13.04 1.19 0.79
CA THR A 230 -13.21 0.24 -0.30
C THR A 230 -12.10 -0.81 -0.28
N PRO A 231 -12.43 -2.11 -0.31
CA PRO A 231 -11.44 -3.16 -0.43
C PRO A 231 -10.72 -3.09 -1.77
N GLN A 232 -9.47 -3.53 -1.79
CA GLN A 232 -8.61 -3.49 -2.98
C GLN A 232 -8.98 -4.59 -3.98
N ILE A 233 -9.52 -5.71 -3.48
CA ILE A 233 -10.05 -6.82 -4.26
C ILE A 233 -11.53 -6.93 -3.94
N VAL A 234 -12.40 -6.98 -4.97
CA VAL A 234 -13.86 -6.93 -4.80
C VAL A 234 -14.52 -8.02 -5.63
N TRP A 235 -15.43 -8.77 -5.03
CA TRP A 235 -16.44 -9.61 -5.67
C TRP A 235 -17.84 -9.02 -5.44
N PHE A 236 -18.68 -9.05 -6.46
CA PHE A 236 -19.96 -8.33 -6.46
C PHE A 236 -21.17 -9.16 -5.98
N GLY A 237 -20.98 -10.37 -5.47
CA GLY A 237 -22.08 -11.26 -5.07
C GLY A 237 -22.60 -12.17 -6.20
N THR A 238 -22.24 -11.91 -7.44
CA THR A 238 -22.47 -12.81 -8.60
C THR A 238 -21.27 -13.70 -8.90
N GLY A 239 -20.17 -13.48 -8.17
CA GLY A 239 -18.86 -14.08 -8.38
C GLY A 239 -18.07 -13.47 -9.53
N GLU A 240 -18.60 -12.44 -10.17
CA GLU A 240 -17.80 -11.45 -10.90
C GLU A 240 -16.98 -10.62 -9.92
N SER A 241 -15.86 -10.10 -10.40
CA SER A 241 -14.94 -9.29 -9.60
C SER A 241 -14.44 -8.06 -10.32
N ALA A 242 -13.94 -7.11 -9.54
CA ALA A 242 -13.10 -6.05 -10.08
C ALA A 242 -11.80 -6.67 -10.61
N ALA A 243 -11.41 -6.30 -11.84
CA ALA A 243 -10.20 -6.82 -12.44
C ALA A 243 -8.96 -6.20 -11.79
N VAL A 244 -8.09 -7.04 -11.23
CA VAL A 244 -6.87 -6.61 -10.53
C VAL A 244 -5.70 -7.52 -10.85
N ILE A 245 -4.51 -6.95 -10.80
CA ILE A 245 -3.23 -7.65 -10.90
C ILE A 245 -2.57 -7.56 -9.53
N ILE A 246 -2.11 -8.69 -9.01
CA ILE A 246 -1.52 -8.82 -7.69
C ILE A 246 -0.09 -9.37 -7.89
N THR A 247 0.89 -8.61 -7.44
CA THR A 247 2.30 -8.99 -7.47
C THR A 247 2.85 -9.01 -6.06
N MET A 248 3.62 -10.05 -5.72
CA MET A 248 4.24 -10.19 -4.41
C MET A 248 5.75 -10.05 -4.52
N ARG A 249 6.35 -9.36 -3.55
CA ARG A 249 7.80 -9.12 -3.48
C ARG A 249 8.33 -9.34 -2.08
N TYR A 250 9.56 -9.83 -1.96
CA TYR A 250 10.29 -9.97 -0.71
C TYR A 250 11.70 -9.43 -0.88
N HIS A 251 12.06 -8.37 -0.15
CA HIS A 251 13.35 -7.67 -0.28
C HIS A 251 13.76 -7.45 -1.76
N ASP A 252 12.86 -6.82 -2.52
CA ASP A 252 13.01 -6.50 -3.95
C ASP A 252 13.10 -7.68 -4.92
N ARG A 253 12.88 -8.92 -4.44
CA ARG A 253 12.77 -10.10 -5.29
C ARG A 253 11.29 -10.46 -5.49
N PRO A 254 10.84 -10.78 -6.71
CA PRO A 254 9.49 -11.27 -6.93
C PRO A 254 9.29 -12.61 -6.21
N VAL A 255 8.09 -12.81 -5.69
CA VAL A 255 7.64 -14.05 -5.06
C VAL A 255 6.59 -14.66 -5.96
N GLY A 256 6.83 -15.89 -6.42
CA GLY A 256 5.89 -16.66 -7.23
C GLY A 256 5.45 -15.97 -8.52
N GLU A 257 4.35 -16.43 -9.08
CA GLU A 257 3.81 -15.87 -10.32
C GLU A 257 2.91 -14.66 -10.05
N THR A 258 2.75 -13.79 -11.05
CA THR A 258 1.81 -12.67 -10.95
C THR A 258 0.39 -13.23 -10.96
N ILE A 259 -0.45 -12.81 -10.02
CA ILE A 259 -1.84 -13.26 -9.96
C ILE A 259 -2.72 -12.23 -10.67
N GLN A 260 -3.51 -12.66 -11.63
CA GLN A 260 -4.48 -11.83 -12.32
C GLN A 260 -5.88 -12.29 -11.95
N LEU A 261 -6.66 -11.41 -11.34
CA LEU A 261 -8.09 -11.60 -11.12
C LEU A 261 -8.85 -10.96 -12.28
N LEU A 262 -9.56 -11.78 -13.04
CA LEU A 262 -10.31 -11.35 -14.20
C LEU A 262 -11.72 -10.86 -13.82
N PRO A 263 -12.42 -10.09 -14.68
CA PRO A 263 -13.78 -9.62 -14.40
C PRO A 263 -14.79 -10.73 -14.10
N ASN A 264 -14.60 -11.91 -14.69
CA ASN A 264 -15.45 -13.08 -14.48
C ASN A 264 -15.22 -13.77 -13.11
N GLY A 265 -14.28 -13.28 -12.29
CA GLY A 265 -13.90 -13.88 -11.00
C GLY A 265 -12.84 -14.97 -11.08
N GLU A 266 -12.36 -15.31 -12.28
CA GLU A 266 -11.31 -16.30 -12.45
C GLU A 266 -9.96 -15.73 -12.04
N VAL A 267 -9.17 -16.58 -11.38
CA VAL A 267 -7.79 -16.28 -11.00
C VAL A 267 -6.88 -16.99 -12.00
N VAL A 268 -6.05 -16.23 -12.68
CA VAL A 268 -5.08 -16.74 -13.66
C VAL A 268 -3.68 -16.33 -13.23
N TYR A 269 -2.72 -17.24 -13.37
CA TYR A 269 -1.32 -16.91 -13.16
C TYR A 269 -0.69 -16.36 -14.45
N GLY A 270 -0.01 -15.24 -14.33
CA GLY A 270 0.73 -14.59 -15.41
C GLY A 270 2.24 -14.71 -15.23
N ALA A 271 2.95 -14.78 -16.36
CA ALA A 271 4.41 -14.68 -16.37
C ALA A 271 4.85 -13.31 -15.82
N MET A 272 5.96 -13.28 -15.05
CA MET A 272 6.58 -12.03 -14.60
C MET A 272 7.01 -11.21 -15.83
N GLN A 273 6.57 -9.95 -15.93
CA GLN A 273 7.07 -8.97 -16.89
C GLN A 273 8.19 -8.14 -16.28
#